data_AF-A0A409V6J0-F1
#
_entry.id   AF-A0A409V6J0-F1
#
_cell.length_a   1.000
_cell.length_b   1.000
_cell.length_c   1.000
_cell.angle_alpha   90.00
_cell.angle_beta   90.00
_cell.angle_gamma   90.00
#
_symmetry.space_group_name_H-M   'P 1'
#
loop_
_entity.id
_entity.type
_entity.pdbx_description
1 polymer ?
#
loop_
_entity_poly.entity_id
_entity_poly.type
_entity_poly.pdbx_seq_one_letter_code
_entity_poly.pdbx_strand_id
1 'polypeptide(L)' 'MTVSDFFSDSNCYSRVEDNYVLKCNPEIYKIYPSSGPVNGGTLVTITGRFIGNANDNVTMVFDGVLCHNVTVLTPYTK' A
#
# COMPACT_ATOMS: atom_id res chain seq x y z
N MET A 1 -35.86 8.63 0.11
CA MET A 1 -34.68 9.28 0.70
C MET A 1 -33.49 8.86 -0.14
N THR A 2 -33.08 9.71 -1.06
CA THR A 2 -32.14 9.40 -2.14
C THR A 2 -30.92 10.29 -2.02
N VAL A 3 -29.75 9.68 -1.94
CA VAL A 3 -28.51 10.11 -2.60
C VAL A 3 -27.56 8.91 -2.46
N SER A 4 -27.57 8.04 -3.46
CA SER A 4 -26.59 8.02 -4.55
C SER A 4 -25.23 7.52 -4.06
N ASP A 5 -24.83 6.37 -4.62
CA ASP A 5 -23.44 6.00 -4.86
C ASP A 5 -22.61 7.23 -5.31
N PHE A 6 -21.28 7.11 -5.21
CA PHE A 6 -20.24 8.12 -5.53
C PHE A 6 -19.83 9.02 -4.35
N PHE A 7 -18.77 8.61 -3.65
CA PHE A 7 -17.48 9.32 -3.65
C PHE A 7 -16.36 8.31 -3.34
N SER A 8 -16.10 7.40 -4.28
CA SER A 8 -14.77 6.79 -4.43
C SER A 8 -13.83 7.77 -5.14
N ASP A 9 -13.82 9.03 -4.72
CA ASP A 9 -13.08 10.11 -5.36
C ASP A 9 -12.17 10.80 -4.33
N SER A 10 -10.86 10.70 -4.55
CA SER A 10 -9.81 11.61 -4.07
C SER A 10 -9.56 11.79 -2.56
N ASN A 11 -10.45 11.36 -1.67
CA ASN A 11 -10.28 11.54 -0.24
C ASN A 11 -10.22 10.19 0.46
N CYS A 12 -9.03 9.90 0.95
CA CYS A 12 -8.58 8.77 1.74
C CYS A 12 -9.44 8.42 2.97
N TYR A 13 -10.74 8.13 2.90
CA TYR A 13 -11.52 7.83 4.09
C TYR A 13 -12.09 6.41 4.08
N SER A 14 -11.96 5.70 5.20
CA SER A 14 -12.62 4.42 5.48
C SER A 14 -13.57 4.57 6.66
N ARG A 15 -14.79 4.01 6.55
CA ARG A 15 -15.83 4.09 7.58
C ARG A 15 -15.62 2.99 8.64
N VAL A 16 -15.56 3.37 9.92
CA VAL A 16 -15.53 2.48 11.08
C VAL A 16 -16.70 2.87 11.99
N GLU A 17 -17.79 2.09 11.98
CA GLU A 17 -18.94 2.19 12.89
C GLU A 17 -19.34 3.62 13.32
N ASP A 18 -19.47 4.51 12.32
CA ASP A 18 -19.86 5.94 12.42
C ASP A 18 -18.73 6.97 12.64
N ASN A 19 -17.47 6.54 12.56
CA ASN A 19 -16.30 7.41 12.39
C ASN A 19 -15.66 7.24 11.01
N TYR A 20 -15.27 8.35 10.38
CA TYR A 20 -14.44 8.33 9.18
C TYR A 20 -12.97 8.38 9.58
N VAL A 21 -12.24 7.30 9.32
CA VAL A 21 -10.78 7.25 9.49
C VAL A 21 -10.12 7.64 8.17
N LEU A 22 -9.11 8.50 8.22
CA LEU A 22 -8.28 8.79 7.05
C LEU A 22 -7.42 7.56 6.69
N LYS A 23 -7.87 6.74 5.74
CA LYS A 23 -7.13 5.66 5.12
C LYS A 23 -7.14 5.80 3.60
N CYS A 24 -5.97 6.08 3.05
CA CYS A 24 -5.77 6.10 1.60
C CYS A 24 -5.45 4.70 1.08
N ASN A 25 -5.77 4.44 -0.18
CA ASN A 25 -5.25 3.26 -0.86
C ASN A 25 -3.73 3.40 -1.08
N PRO A 26 -2.96 2.31 -0.96
CA PRO A 26 -1.55 2.33 -1.33
C PRO A 26 -1.36 2.71 -2.79
N GLU A 27 -0.41 3.59 -3.07
CA GLU A 27 -0.05 3.97 -4.43
C GLU A 27 1.42 3.72 -4.67
N ILE A 28 1.73 3.00 -5.75
CA ILE A 28 3.09 2.62 -6.13
C ILE A 28 3.55 3.52 -7.28
N TYR A 29 4.71 4.14 -7.11
CA TYR A 29 5.33 5.00 -8.12
C TYR A 29 6.47 4.31 -8.85
N LYS A 30 7.22 3.47 -8.14
CA LYS A 30 8.42 2.83 -8.68
C LYS A 30 8.68 1.51 -8.01
N ILE A 31 9.18 0.56 -8.80
CA ILE A 31 9.70 -0.72 -8.35
C ILE A 31 11.10 -0.87 -8.95
N TYR A 32 12.10 -1.21 -8.15
CA TYR A 32 13.47 -1.44 -8.63
C TYR A 32 14.21 -2.51 -7.80
N PRO A 33 14.90 -3.46 -8.43
CA PRO A 33 14.89 -3.73 -9.87
C PRO A 33 13.51 -4.19 -10.34
N SER A 34 13.19 -3.95 -11.62
CA SER A 34 11.89 -4.33 -12.21
C SER A 34 11.87 -5.79 -12.70
N SER A 35 12.97 -6.52 -12.55
CA SER A 35 13.10 -7.92 -12.95
C SER A 35 14.10 -8.66 -12.06
N GLY A 36 13.96 -9.98 -12.02
CA GLY A 36 14.79 -10.90 -11.26
C GLY A 36 14.54 -12.34 -11.69
N PRO A 37 15.28 -13.31 -11.14
CA PRO A 37 15.09 -14.73 -11.44
C PRO A 37 13.69 -15.22 -11.01
N VAL A 38 13.11 -16.15 -11.76
CA VAL A 38 11.81 -16.78 -11.45
C VAL A 38 11.83 -17.48 -10.08
N ASN A 39 12.99 -17.99 -9.67
CA ASN A 39 13.17 -18.64 -8.37
C ASN A 39 13.18 -17.66 -7.19
N GLY A 40 13.07 -16.34 -7.43
CA GLY A 40 13.09 -15.31 -6.40
C GLY A 40 14.50 -14.95 -5.89
N GLY A 41 14.56 -14.38 -4.68
CA GLY A 41 15.80 -13.93 -4.04
C GLY A 41 16.26 -12.53 -4.41
N THR A 42 15.53 -11.83 -5.28
CA THR A 42 15.82 -10.43 -5.62
C THR A 42 15.26 -9.50 -4.54
N LEU A 43 16.13 -8.71 -3.92
CA LEU A 43 15.71 -7.60 -3.06
C LEU A 43 15.11 -6.50 -3.94
N VAL A 44 13.84 -6.19 -3.71
CA VAL A 44 13.09 -5.18 -4.46
C VAL A 44 12.75 -4.00 -3.57
N THR A 45 13.00 -2.80 -4.06
CA THR A 45 12.59 -1.54 -3.45
C THR A 45 11.34 -1.02 -4.14
N ILE A 46 10.28 -0.81 -3.37
CA ILE A 46 9.03 -0.18 -3.82
C ILE A 46 8.98 1.24 -3.25
N THR A 47 8.75 2.22 -4.12
CA THR A 47 8.52 3.61 -3.74
C THR A 47 7.07 3.96 -4.00
N GLY A 48 6.42 4.61 -3.04
CA GLY A 48 5.02 4.98 -3.16
C GLY A 48 4.52 5.77 -1.95
N ARG A 49 3.21 6.00 -1.88
CA ARG A 49 2.53 6.64 -0.75
C ARG A 49 1.48 5.73 -0.14
N PHE A 50 1.19 5.95 1.14
CA PHE A 50 0.16 5.21 1.87
C PHE A 50 0.38 3.68 1.91
N ILE A 51 1.64 3.25 1.82
CA ILE A 51 2.04 1.84 1.88
C ILE A 51 2.02 1.32 3.33
N GLY A 52 1.91 2.22 4.30
CA GLY A 52 1.94 1.94 5.74
C GLY A 52 3.15 2.58 6.41
N ASN A 53 3.34 2.24 7.67
CA ASN A 53 4.46 2.65 8.52
C ASN A 53 5.27 1.43 8.94
N ALA A 54 6.43 1.65 9.58
CA ALA A 54 7.29 0.58 10.06
C ALA A 54 6.61 -0.41 11.03
N ASN A 55 5.51 0.01 11.68
CA ASN A 55 4.73 -0.81 12.62
C ASN A 55 3.48 -1.45 11.99
N ASP A 56 3.17 -1.14 10.72
CA ASP A 56 2.00 -1.70 10.06
C ASP A 56 2.30 -3.09 9.51
N ASN A 57 1.29 -3.97 9.55
CA ASN A 57 1.37 -5.29 8.92
C ASN A 57 1.19 -5.15 7.40
N VAL A 58 2.30 -4.96 6.68
CA VAL A 58 2.30 -4.81 5.22
C VAL A 58 2.65 -6.13 4.54
N THR A 59 1.77 -6.59 3.66
CA THR A 59 2.00 -7.77 2.80
C THR A 59 2.24 -7.34 1.37
N MET A 60 3.26 -7.91 0.74
CA MET A 60 3.54 -7.75 -0.69
C MET A 60 3.44 -9.11 -1.39
N VAL A 61 2.91 -9.11 -2.61
CA VAL A 61 2.71 -10.31 -3.42
C VAL A 61 3.15 -10.01 -4.85
N PHE A 62 4.05 -10.83 -5.40
CA PHE A 62 4.40 -10.82 -6.82
C PHE A 62 3.89 -12.11 -7.47
N ASP A 63 3.05 -11.99 -8.50
CA ASP A 63 2.51 -13.14 -9.25
C ASP A 63 1.87 -14.21 -8.35
N GLY A 64 1.13 -13.78 -7.31
CA GLY A 64 0.51 -14.69 -6.34
C GLY A 64 1.44 -15.24 -5.27
N VAL A 65 2.75 -14.98 -5.33
CA VAL A 65 3.74 -15.42 -4.35
C VAL A 65 3.98 -14.33 -3.29
N LEU A 66 3.81 -14.70 -2.02
CA LEU A 66 4.07 -13.84 -0.88
C LEU A 66 5.56 -13.47 -0.76
N CYS A 67 5.85 -12.18 -0.62
CA CYS A 67 7.19 -11.70 -0.31
C CYS A 67 7.53 -11.96 1.16
N HIS A 68 8.76 -12.39 1.40
CA HIS A 68 9.32 -12.55 2.73
C HIS A 68 10.15 -11.32 3.11
N ASN A 69 10.21 -11.00 4.40
CA ASN A 69 11.02 -9.90 4.95
C ASN A 69 10.68 -8.52 4.37
N VAL A 70 9.38 -8.18 4.38
CA VAL A 70 8.91 -6.86 3.97
C VAL A 70 9.24 -5.84 5.06
N THR A 71 10.05 -4.84 4.71
CA THR A 71 10.37 -3.71 5.59
C THR A 71 9.86 -2.42 4.98
N VAL A 72 9.06 -1.68 5.73
CA VAL A 72 8.60 -0.35 5.33
C VAL A 72 9.59 0.68 5.82
N LEU A 73 10.34 1.27 4.89
CA LEU A 73 11.24 2.38 5.18
C LEU A 73 10.42 3.66 5.20
N THR A 74 10.22 4.24 6.39
CA THR A 74 9.62 5.57 6.50
C THR A 74 10.72 6.63 6.50
N PRO A 75 10.56 7.70 5.70
CA PRO A 75 10.55 9.00 6.34
C PRO A 75 9.31 9.76 5.88
N TYR A 76 8.27 9.74 6.71
CA TYR A 76 7.19 10.72 6.62
C TYR A 76 7.26 11.64 7.84
N THR A 77 8.26 12.52 7.86
CA THR A 77 8.19 13.76 8.64
C THR A 77 7.47 14.78 7.77
N LYS A 78 6.30 15.21 8.24
CA LYS A 78 5.52 16.31 7.66
C LYS A 78 6.36 17.59 7.59
#